data_AF-A0A2V8ZZI6-F1
#
_entry.id   AF-A0A2V8ZZI6-F1
#
_cell.length_a   1.000
_cell.length_b   1.000
_cell.length_c   1.000
_cell.angle_alpha   90.00
_cell.angle_beta   90.00
_cell.angle_gamma   90.00
#
_symmetry.space_group_name_H-M   'P 1'
#
loop_
_entity.id
_entity.type
_entity.pdbx_description
1 polymer ?
#
loop_
_entity_poly.entity_id
_entity_poly.type
_entity_poly.pdbx_seq_one_letter_code
_entity_poly.pdbx_strand_id
1 'polypeptide(L)'
;MPRRPSIARGKSLFGDAAPETKPAAAAFRINIDGGSRGNPGPAAYGVVIRDARGEIVAKLKKYIGRFTNNVAEYYGLIAAMDYAQSHGVRAIRIESDSELLVKQMRGQYRVKSADLQPLFERAKKMSQAFDSFRIEHVFREQNREADALANEALDETEGKPTKPAVPEAAPKPSPADKAGPRRIPARFRGGVLYLLEDVGLPDGTVVEVSIFPLQKP
;
A
#
# COMPACT_ATOMS: atom_id res chain seq x y z
N MET A 1 53.94 58.62 36.29
CA MET A 1 53.27 57.72 35.32
C MET A 1 53.15 56.32 35.92
N PRO A 2 51.94 55.86 36.28
CA PRO A 2 51.74 54.47 36.71
C PRO A 2 51.34 53.56 35.54
N ARG A 3 51.88 52.34 35.56
CA ARG A 3 51.67 51.26 34.58
C ARG A 3 50.24 50.69 34.68
N ARG A 4 49.61 50.44 33.53
CA ARG A 4 48.30 49.76 33.43
C ARG A 4 48.44 48.26 33.72
N PRO A 5 47.43 47.62 34.37
CA PRO A 5 47.45 46.18 34.61
C PRO A 5 47.02 45.35 33.39
N SER A 6 47.54 44.12 33.35
CA SER A 6 47.36 43.10 32.32
C SER A 6 45.97 42.45 32.35
N ILE A 7 45.30 42.37 31.19
CA ILE A 7 44.08 41.57 31.02
C ILE A 7 44.48 40.17 30.52
N ALA A 8 44.17 39.15 31.32
CA ALA A 8 44.25 37.76 30.94
C ALA A 8 43.17 37.44 29.88
N ARG A 9 43.57 36.97 28.68
CA ARG A 9 42.66 36.26 27.76
C ARG A 9 42.71 34.77 28.06
N GLY A 10 41.79 34.33 28.91
CA GLY A 10 41.52 32.92 29.12
C GLY A 10 40.57 32.38 28.05
N LYS A 11 41.05 31.35 27.34
CA LYS A 11 40.32 30.27 26.64
C LYS A 11 39.28 30.67 25.59
N SER A 12 39.68 30.38 24.35
CA SER A 12 38.83 30.18 23.18
C SER A 12 37.61 29.31 23.50
N LEU A 13 36.43 29.77 23.07
CA LEU A 13 35.10 29.17 23.25
C LEU A 13 34.85 27.94 22.36
N PHE A 14 35.90 27.19 22.00
CA PHE A 14 35.74 25.91 21.30
C PHE A 14 35.71 24.80 22.34
N GLY A 15 34.51 24.49 22.81
CA GLY A 15 34.20 23.37 23.68
C GLY A 15 33.10 22.52 23.05
N ASP A 16 33.53 21.37 22.55
CA ASP A 16 32.79 20.15 22.25
C ASP A 16 31.74 20.18 21.14
N ALA A 17 32.14 19.60 20.02
CA ALA A 17 31.25 19.09 18.99
C ALA A 17 30.19 18.18 19.63
N ALA A 18 28.94 18.65 19.60
CA ALA A 18 27.76 17.85 19.86
C ALA A 18 27.74 16.63 18.92
N PRO A 19 27.19 15.48 19.35
CA PRO A 19 27.37 14.22 18.66
C PRO A 19 26.85 14.33 17.23
N GLU A 20 27.68 13.95 16.26
CA GLU A 20 27.25 13.76 14.89
C GLU A 20 26.14 12.70 14.89
N THR A 21 24.90 13.17 14.87
CA THR A 21 23.75 12.34 14.57
C THR A 21 24.01 11.73 13.20
N LYS A 22 24.25 10.42 13.16
CA LYS A 22 24.32 9.63 11.93
C LYS A 22 23.19 10.12 11.02
N PRO A 23 23.46 10.58 9.79
CA PRO A 23 22.40 11.09 8.93
C PRO A 23 21.35 9.99 8.82
N ALA A 24 20.12 10.31 9.22
CA ALA A 24 19.01 9.38 9.04
C ALA A 24 19.05 8.96 7.57
N ALA A 25 19.20 7.67 7.31
CA ALA A 25 19.25 7.15 5.95
C ALA A 25 18.08 7.76 5.19
N ALA A 26 18.39 8.47 4.10
CA ALA A 26 17.38 9.27 3.41
C ALA A 26 16.26 8.34 2.95
N ALA A 27 15.07 8.53 3.52
CA ALA A 27 13.97 7.60 3.39
C ALA A 27 13.21 7.85 2.09
N PHE A 28 12.73 6.78 1.46
CA PHE A 28 11.81 6.90 0.33
C PHE A 28 10.48 7.45 0.84
N ARG A 29 9.95 8.45 0.12
CA ARG A 29 8.64 9.03 0.41
C ARG A 29 7.59 8.40 -0.49
N ILE A 30 6.57 7.80 0.11
CA ILE A 30 5.57 7.02 -0.62
C ILE A 30 4.18 7.55 -0.29
N ASN A 31 3.48 8.04 -1.30
CA ASN A 31 2.07 8.40 -1.20
C ASN A 31 1.22 7.18 -1.56
N ILE A 32 0.21 6.89 -0.75
CA ILE A 32 -0.77 5.83 -1.01
C ILE A 32 -2.18 6.40 -0.96
N ASP A 33 -3.06 5.84 -1.77
CA ASP A 33 -4.49 6.10 -1.70
C ASP A 33 -5.27 4.83 -2.09
N GLY A 34 -6.45 4.66 -1.50
CA GLY A 34 -7.37 3.58 -1.80
C GLY A 34 -8.77 4.14 -1.99
N GLY A 35 -9.41 3.75 -3.09
CA GLY A 35 -10.74 4.23 -3.48
C GLY A 35 -11.72 3.09 -3.70
N SER A 36 -12.99 3.33 -3.40
CA SER A 36 -14.09 2.43 -3.77
C SER A 36 -15.33 3.20 -4.26
N ARG A 37 -15.91 2.77 -5.39
CA ARG A 37 -17.17 3.28 -5.97
C ARG A 37 -18.37 2.62 -5.29
N GLY A 38 -18.70 3.10 -4.09
CA GLY A 38 -19.66 2.46 -3.18
C GLY A 38 -18.96 1.73 -2.04
N ASN A 39 -19.67 1.36 -0.97
CA ASN A 39 -19.05 0.80 0.23
C ASN A 39 -19.86 -0.38 0.82
N PRO A 40 -19.62 -1.63 0.36
CA PRO A 40 -18.58 -2.05 -0.58
C PRO A 40 -18.93 -1.79 -2.07
N GLY A 41 -17.92 -1.62 -2.92
CA GLY A 41 -18.06 -1.36 -4.35
C GLY A 41 -16.77 -1.67 -5.13
N PRO A 42 -16.74 -1.48 -6.46
CA PRO A 42 -15.50 -1.56 -7.25
C PRO A 42 -14.41 -0.73 -6.60
N ALA A 43 -13.27 -1.34 -6.30
CA ALA A 43 -12.22 -0.78 -5.49
C ALA A 43 -10.86 -0.88 -6.18
N ALA A 44 -10.01 0.10 -5.94
CA ALA A 44 -8.66 0.16 -6.46
C ALA A 44 -7.74 0.91 -5.48
N TYR A 45 -6.44 0.81 -5.70
CA TYR A 45 -5.45 1.64 -5.01
C TYR A 45 -4.51 2.31 -6.00
N GLY A 46 -3.89 3.40 -5.55
CA GLY A 46 -2.82 4.13 -6.20
C GLY A 46 -1.64 4.33 -5.24
N VAL A 47 -0.42 4.25 -5.77
CA VAL A 47 0.83 4.44 -5.02
C VAL A 47 1.82 5.23 -5.85
N VAL A 48 2.41 6.27 -5.27
CA VAL A 48 3.52 7.03 -5.87
C VAL A 48 4.74 6.93 -4.98
N ILE A 49 5.85 6.46 -5.53
CA ILE A 49 7.08 6.17 -4.80
C ILE A 49 8.15 7.14 -5.26
N ARG A 50 8.66 7.94 -4.32
CA ARG A 50 9.77 8.86 -4.53
C ARG A 50 11.00 8.42 -3.75
N ASP A 51 12.16 8.50 -4.39
CA ASP A 51 13.42 8.21 -3.73
C ASP A 51 13.82 9.31 -2.73
N ALA A 52 14.99 9.14 -2.12
CA ALA A 52 15.58 10.10 -1.19
C ALA A 52 15.80 11.51 -1.76
N ARG A 53 15.90 11.65 -3.09
CA ARG A 53 16.11 12.92 -3.80
C ARG A 53 14.78 13.58 -4.17
N GLY A 54 13.67 12.88 -3.98
CA GLY A 54 12.32 13.34 -4.34
C GLY A 54 11.90 12.92 -5.75
N GLU A 55 12.72 12.15 -6.46
CA GLU A 55 12.42 11.71 -7.83
C GLU A 55 11.42 10.56 -7.81
N ILE A 56 10.41 10.61 -8.68
CA ILE A 56 9.43 9.52 -8.80
C ILE A 56 10.13 8.33 -9.47
N VAL A 57 10.29 7.24 -8.73
CA VAL A 57 10.91 6.00 -9.20
C VAL A 57 9.88 4.94 -9.59
N ALA A 58 8.65 5.03 -9.08
CA ALA A 58 7.56 4.16 -9.48
C ALA A 58 6.18 4.77 -9.21
N LYS A 59 5.23 4.37 -10.05
CA LYS A 59 3.78 4.57 -9.87
C LYS A 59 3.11 3.22 -9.98
N LEU A 60 2.33 2.83 -8.97
CA LEU A 60 1.57 1.58 -8.96
C LEU A 60 0.10 1.93 -8.90
N LYS A 61 -0.71 1.22 -9.67
CA LYS A 61 -2.17 1.29 -9.58
C LYS A 61 -2.75 -0.07 -9.87
N LYS A 62 -3.86 -0.42 -9.22
CA LYS A 62 -4.50 -1.71 -9.46
C LYS A 62 -5.96 -1.72 -8.99
N TYR A 63 -6.84 -2.20 -9.88
CA TYR A 63 -8.17 -2.65 -9.50
C TYR A 63 -8.09 -3.95 -8.68
N ILE A 64 -8.78 -3.97 -7.55
CA ILE A 64 -8.72 -5.06 -6.57
C ILE A 64 -10.06 -5.79 -6.41
N GLY A 65 -11.05 -5.57 -7.26
CA GLY A 65 -12.36 -6.20 -7.14
C GLY A 65 -13.34 -5.34 -6.35
N ARG A 66 -14.28 -5.97 -5.63
CA ARG A 66 -15.30 -5.27 -4.84
C ARG A 66 -14.96 -5.29 -3.35
N PHE A 67 -14.59 -4.15 -2.80
CA PHE A 67 -14.19 -4.01 -1.40
C PHE A 67 -14.70 -2.71 -0.79
N THR A 68 -14.47 -2.51 0.51
CA THR A 68 -14.69 -1.23 1.17
C THR A 68 -13.52 -0.29 0.91
N ASN A 69 -13.74 1.02 1.10
CA ASN A 69 -12.66 2.01 0.96
C ASN A 69 -11.46 1.67 1.86
N ASN A 70 -11.72 1.36 3.14
CA ASN A 70 -10.68 1.04 4.11
C ASN A 70 -9.85 -0.18 3.72
N VAL A 71 -10.48 -1.20 3.11
CA VAL A 71 -9.77 -2.37 2.60
C VAL A 71 -8.85 -1.96 1.44
N ALA A 72 -9.32 -1.10 0.52
CA ALA A 72 -8.51 -0.58 -0.59
C ALA A 72 -7.27 0.19 -0.11
N GLU A 73 -7.43 1.04 0.91
CA GLU A 73 -6.33 1.78 1.56
C GLU A 73 -5.24 0.84 2.09
N TYR A 74 -5.64 -0.24 2.77
CA TYR A 74 -4.70 -1.25 3.26
C TYR A 74 -4.01 -2.03 2.13
N TYR A 75 -4.70 -2.31 1.02
CA TYR A 75 -4.07 -2.89 -0.15
C TYR A 75 -3.01 -1.95 -0.74
N GLY A 76 -3.28 -0.65 -0.82
CA GLY A 76 -2.30 0.37 -1.24
C GLY A 76 -1.06 0.39 -0.33
N LEU A 77 -1.27 0.38 0.98
CA LEU A 77 -0.18 0.30 1.98
C LEU A 77 0.69 -0.96 1.80
N ILE A 78 0.05 -2.12 1.64
CA ILE A 78 0.77 -3.40 1.45
C ILE A 78 1.53 -3.39 0.13
N ALA A 79 0.95 -2.88 -0.96
CA ALA A 79 1.61 -2.78 -2.25
C ALA A 79 2.86 -1.88 -2.20
N ALA A 80 2.76 -0.74 -1.51
CA ALA A 80 3.90 0.16 -1.26
C ALA A 80 5.05 -0.55 -0.54
N MET A 81 4.75 -1.30 0.54
CA MET A 81 5.76 -2.01 1.31
C MET A 81 6.36 -3.19 0.54
N ASP A 82 5.56 -3.92 -0.24
CA ASP A 82 6.04 -5.03 -1.09
C ASP A 82 7.01 -4.52 -2.16
N TYR A 83 6.68 -3.39 -2.81
CA TYR A 83 7.59 -2.72 -3.73
C TYR A 83 8.90 -2.34 -3.02
N ALA A 84 8.83 -1.64 -1.89
CA ALA A 84 10.02 -1.19 -1.18
C ALA A 84 10.93 -2.37 -0.78
N GLN A 85 10.35 -3.44 -0.23
CA GLN A 85 11.10 -4.64 0.17
C GLN A 85 11.74 -5.36 -1.03
N SER A 86 11.00 -5.52 -2.13
CA SER A 86 11.53 -6.17 -3.34
C SER A 86 12.65 -5.40 -4.03
N HIS A 87 12.78 -4.10 -3.75
CA HIS A 87 13.84 -3.24 -4.29
C HIS A 87 14.95 -2.94 -3.25
N GLY A 88 14.96 -3.67 -2.12
CA GLY A 88 15.97 -3.48 -1.08
C GLY A 88 15.89 -2.14 -0.35
N VAL A 89 14.77 -1.41 -0.45
CA VAL A 89 14.56 -0.16 0.28
C VAL A 89 14.28 -0.49 1.74
N ARG A 90 15.14 0.02 2.64
CA ARG A 90 15.08 -0.27 4.08
C ARG A 90 14.50 0.86 4.92
N ALA A 91 14.41 2.08 4.39
CA ALA A 91 13.91 3.25 5.08
C ALA A 91 12.78 3.90 4.26
N ILE A 92 11.56 3.92 4.80
CA ILE A 92 10.37 4.46 4.12
C ILE A 92 9.54 5.38 5.01
N ARG A 93 8.94 6.39 4.38
CA ARG A 93 7.91 7.27 4.95
C ARG A 93 6.67 7.17 4.07
N ILE A 94 5.62 6.55 4.60
CA ILE A 94 4.29 6.47 4.01
C ILE A 94 3.50 7.73 4.34
N GLU A 95 2.85 8.31 3.35
CA GLU A 95 1.91 9.43 3.47
C GLU A 95 0.55 8.99 2.91
N SER A 96 -0.50 9.21 3.70
CA SER A 96 -1.89 8.91 3.33
C SER A 96 -2.81 9.99 3.90
N ASP A 97 -3.90 10.31 3.22
CA ASP A 97 -4.98 11.16 3.73
C ASP A 97 -6.04 10.38 4.52
N SER A 98 -5.90 9.06 4.64
CA SER A 98 -6.72 8.22 5.51
C SER A 98 -6.24 8.29 6.96
N GLU A 99 -6.82 9.21 7.74
CA GLU A 99 -6.48 9.36 9.16
C GLU A 99 -6.73 8.06 9.95
N LEU A 100 -7.77 7.29 9.59
CA LEU A 100 -8.07 5.99 10.20
C LEU A 100 -6.92 4.99 10.02
N LEU A 101 -6.45 4.81 8.79
CA LEU A 101 -5.33 3.92 8.45
C LEU A 101 -4.07 4.31 9.26
N VAL A 102 -3.74 5.61 9.25
CA VAL A 102 -2.56 6.14 9.95
C VAL A 102 -2.65 5.87 11.44
N LYS A 103 -3.80 6.17 12.07
CA LYS A 103 -4.01 5.95 13.51
C LYS A 103 -3.99 4.46 13.88
N GLN A 104 -4.52 3.58 13.04
CA GLN A 104 -4.47 2.14 13.25
C GLN A 104 -3.02 1.61 13.16
N MET A 105 -2.27 2.00 12.14
CA MET A 105 -0.86 1.59 11.98
C MET A 105 0.06 2.13 13.07
N ARG A 106 -0.26 3.29 13.66
CA ARG A 106 0.43 3.84 14.83
C ARG A 106 0.00 3.20 16.16
N GLY A 107 -0.93 2.24 16.13
CA GLY A 107 -1.45 1.58 17.33
C GLY A 107 -2.37 2.47 18.19
N GLN A 108 -2.80 3.61 17.66
CA GLN A 108 -3.68 4.54 18.38
C GLN A 108 -5.12 4.05 18.35
N TYR A 109 -5.55 3.45 17.22
CA TYR A 109 -6.88 2.86 17.05
C TYR A 109 -6.81 1.35 16.84
N ARG A 110 -7.78 0.64 17.40
CA ARG A 110 -7.95 -0.80 17.21
C ARG A 110 -8.72 -1.10 15.93
N VAL A 111 -8.26 -2.08 15.16
CA VAL A 111 -9.01 -2.65 14.04
C VAL A 111 -10.11 -3.55 14.58
N LYS A 112 -11.35 -3.30 14.15
CA LYS A 112 -12.54 -4.09 14.56
C LYS A 112 -13.17 -4.89 13.42
N SER A 113 -12.92 -4.48 12.17
CA SER A 113 -13.46 -5.17 10.99
C SER A 113 -12.73 -6.50 10.78
N ALA A 114 -13.49 -7.58 10.64
CA ALA A 114 -12.96 -8.92 10.39
C ALA A 114 -12.20 -8.98 9.06
N ASP A 115 -12.66 -8.27 8.03
CA ASP A 115 -12.01 -8.24 6.71
C ASP A 115 -10.70 -7.43 6.75
N LEU A 116 -10.61 -6.44 7.63
CA LEU A 116 -9.46 -5.56 7.76
C LEU A 116 -8.36 -6.15 8.66
N GLN A 117 -8.73 -7.00 9.62
CA GLN A 117 -7.79 -7.57 10.59
C GLN A 117 -6.60 -8.30 9.93
N PRO A 118 -6.80 -9.19 8.93
CA PRO A 118 -5.69 -9.88 8.27
C PRO A 118 -4.76 -8.91 7.54
N LEU A 119 -5.31 -7.87 6.90
CA LEU A 119 -4.53 -6.85 6.20
C LEU A 119 -3.70 -6.01 7.17
N PHE A 120 -4.29 -5.64 8.31
CA PHE A 120 -3.59 -4.92 9.36
C PHE A 120 -2.43 -5.73 9.95
N GLU A 121 -2.66 -6.99 10.34
CA GLU A 121 -1.59 -7.83 10.90
C GLU A 121 -0.46 -8.04 9.90
N ARG A 122 -0.80 -8.22 8.62
CA ARG A 122 0.18 -8.28 7.55
C ARG A 122 0.97 -6.98 7.43
N ALA A 123 0.30 -5.84 7.37
CA ALA A 123 0.95 -4.53 7.24
C ALA A 123 1.88 -4.25 8.43
N LYS A 124 1.43 -4.56 9.65
CA LYS A 124 2.22 -4.44 10.89
C LYS A 124 3.45 -5.35 10.88
N LYS A 125 3.33 -6.58 10.41
CA LYS A 125 4.49 -7.48 10.26
C LYS A 125 5.47 -6.97 9.21
N MET A 126 4.97 -6.46 8.09
CA MET A 126 5.82 -5.89 7.02
C MET A 126 6.54 -4.62 7.49
N SER A 127 5.89 -3.75 8.28
CA SER A 127 6.51 -2.52 8.77
C SER A 127 7.71 -2.79 9.69
N GLN A 128 7.68 -3.88 10.46
CA GLN A 128 8.79 -4.31 11.32
C GLN A 128 10.02 -4.76 10.54
N ALA A 129 9.86 -5.11 9.27
CA ALA A 129 10.97 -5.53 8.44
C ALA A 129 11.80 -4.36 7.92
N PHE A 130 11.42 -3.09 8.11
CA PHE A 130 12.21 -1.93 7.69
C PHE A 130 13.12 -1.44 8.82
N ASP A 131 14.29 -0.90 8.46
CA ASP A 131 15.20 -0.26 9.42
C ASP A 131 14.61 1.07 9.93
N SER A 132 13.81 1.73 9.10
CA SER A 132 13.04 2.91 9.46
C SER A 132 11.68 2.88 8.74
N PHE A 133 10.61 2.89 9.53
CA PHE A 133 9.23 2.97 9.03
C PHE A 133 8.54 4.16 9.69
N ARG A 134 8.04 5.08 8.87
CA ARG A 134 7.15 6.17 9.31
C ARG A 134 5.88 6.13 8.48
N ILE A 135 4.76 6.41 9.12
CA ILE A 135 3.48 6.64 8.45
C ILE A 135 2.86 7.91 9.01
N GLU A 136 2.42 8.80 8.13
CA GLU A 136 1.94 10.13 8.47
C GLU A 136 0.68 10.48 7.69
N HIS A 137 -0.21 11.22 8.35
CA HIS A 137 -1.38 11.78 7.72
C HIS A 137 -0.99 13.05 6.96
N VAL A 138 -1.46 13.19 5.73
CA VAL A 138 -1.32 14.40 4.91
C VAL A 138 -2.69 14.88 4.46
N PHE A 139 -2.80 16.15 4.08
CA PHE A 139 -4.06 16.64 3.49
C PHE A 139 -4.24 16.08 2.08
N ARG A 140 -5.49 15.95 1.64
CA ARG A 140 -5.85 15.36 0.34
C ARG A 140 -5.19 16.08 -0.84
N GLU A 141 -4.99 17.40 -0.73
CA GLU A 141 -4.29 18.20 -1.74
C GLU A 141 -2.84 17.75 -1.95
N GLN A 142 -2.22 17.18 -0.92
CA GLN A 142 -0.86 16.66 -0.96
C GLN A 142 -0.80 15.20 -1.45
N ASN A 143 -1.95 14.51 -1.55
CA ASN A 143 -2.07 13.11 -1.95
C ASN A 143 -2.68 12.91 -3.36
N ARG A 144 -2.93 14.00 -4.11
CA ARG A 144 -3.63 13.99 -5.40
C ARG A 144 -3.09 13.02 -6.44
N GLU A 145 -1.78 12.80 -6.49
CA GLU A 145 -1.21 11.87 -7.49
C GLU A 145 -1.56 10.40 -7.18
N ALA A 146 -1.63 10.01 -5.92
CA ALA A 146 -2.03 8.65 -5.54
C ALA A 146 -3.54 8.45 -5.74
N ASP A 147 -4.35 9.45 -5.38
CA ASP A 147 -5.80 9.47 -5.63
C ASP A 147 -6.12 9.39 -7.13
N ALA A 148 -5.40 10.16 -7.96
CA ALA A 148 -5.56 10.09 -9.41
C ALA A 148 -5.26 8.68 -9.95
N LEU A 149 -4.21 8.02 -9.47
CA LEU A 149 -3.87 6.65 -9.87
C LEU A 149 -4.93 5.63 -9.45
N ALA A 150 -5.51 5.76 -8.26
CA ALA A 150 -6.59 4.89 -7.79
C ALA A 150 -7.84 5.07 -8.66
N ASN A 151 -8.21 6.30 -8.98
CA ASN A 151 -9.34 6.62 -9.86
C ASN A 151 -9.10 6.15 -11.29
N GLU A 152 -7.90 6.33 -11.82
CA GLU A 152 -7.52 5.84 -13.15
C GLU A 152 -7.66 4.31 -13.24
N ALA A 153 -7.24 3.57 -12.20
CA ALA A 153 -7.43 2.13 -12.15
C ALA A 153 -8.89 1.69 -12.07
N LEU A 154 -9.77 2.49 -11.44
CA LEU A 154 -11.22 2.25 -11.46
C LEU A 154 -11.79 2.50 -12.86
N ASP A 155 -11.40 3.61 -13.50
CA ASP A 155 -11.87 3.99 -14.83
C ASP A 155 -11.43 3.01 -15.93
N GLU A 156 -10.20 2.47 -15.85
CA GLU A 156 -9.72 1.45 -16.80
C GLU A 156 -10.58 0.17 -16.79
N THR A 157 -11.23 -0.12 -15.66
CA THR A 157 -12.15 -1.25 -15.55
C THR A 157 -13.57 -0.93 -16.01
N GLU A 158 -13.98 0.34 -15.93
CA GLU A 158 -15.29 0.80 -16.42
C GLU A 158 -15.28 1.21 -17.91
N GLY A 159 -14.10 1.48 -18.48
CA GLY A 159 -13.88 1.93 -19.86
C GLY A 159 -13.94 0.84 -20.95
N LYS A 160 -14.18 -0.43 -20.60
CA LYS A 160 -14.68 -1.41 -21.58
C LYS A 160 -16.19 -1.21 -21.69
N PRO A 161 -16.78 -0.96 -22.88
CA PRO A 161 -18.21 -0.77 -23.00
C PRO A 161 -18.93 -2.08 -22.69
N THR A 162 -19.30 -2.28 -21.42
CA THR A 162 -20.43 -3.13 -21.08
C THR A 162 -21.67 -2.31 -21.38
N LYS A 163 -22.47 -2.75 -22.35
CA LYS A 163 -23.80 -2.20 -22.67
C LYS A 163 -24.55 -1.82 -21.37
N PRO A 164 -25.33 -0.72 -21.38
CA PRO A 164 -26.07 -0.30 -20.19
C PRO A 164 -27.00 -1.42 -19.74
N ALA A 165 -26.80 -1.90 -18.51
CA ALA A 165 -27.73 -2.79 -17.84
C ALA A 165 -28.98 -1.97 -17.48
N VAL A 166 -29.99 -2.05 -18.34
CA VAL A 166 -31.38 -1.83 -17.94
C VAL A 166 -31.74 -2.81 -16.81
N PRO A 167 -32.61 -2.43 -15.86
CA PRO A 167 -33.00 -3.30 -14.76
C PRO A 167 -33.95 -4.37 -15.31
N GLU A 168 -33.42 -5.52 -15.70
CA GLU A 168 -34.22 -6.63 -16.19
C GLU A 168 -33.87 -7.94 -15.46
N ALA A 169 -34.94 -8.65 -15.13
CA ALA A 169 -35.01 -9.76 -14.19
C ALA A 169 -33.98 -10.87 -14.45
N ALA A 170 -33.60 -11.53 -13.34
CA ALA A 170 -32.69 -12.68 -13.30
C ALA A 170 -32.84 -13.62 -14.52
N PRO A 171 -31.77 -13.86 -15.29
CA PRO A 171 -31.83 -14.89 -16.30
C PRO A 171 -31.77 -16.24 -15.60
N LYS A 172 -32.73 -17.12 -15.93
CA LYS A 172 -32.70 -18.53 -15.54
C LYS A 172 -31.37 -19.16 -15.99
N PRO A 173 -30.79 -20.08 -15.19
CA PRO A 173 -29.53 -20.72 -15.55
C PRO A 173 -29.69 -21.54 -16.84
N SER A 174 -28.80 -21.33 -17.81
CA SER A 174 -28.60 -22.24 -18.94
C SER A 174 -27.43 -23.20 -18.63
N PRO A 175 -27.48 -24.43 -19.15
CA PRO A 175 -26.78 -25.57 -18.57
C PRO A 175 -25.30 -25.57 -18.95
N ALA A 176 -24.46 -25.08 -18.04
CA ALA A 176 -23.03 -25.42 -17.99
C ALA A 176 -22.72 -26.20 -16.69
N ASP A 177 -23.63 -27.08 -16.29
CA ASP A 177 -23.31 -28.26 -15.50
C ASP A 177 -22.52 -29.22 -16.40
N LYS A 178 -21.18 -29.11 -16.45
CA LYS A 178 -20.20 -30.21 -16.46
C LYS A 178 -18.79 -29.64 -16.31
N ALA A 179 -18.20 -29.75 -15.12
CA ALA A 179 -16.79 -30.13 -14.95
C ALA A 179 -16.51 -30.27 -13.45
N GLY A 180 -15.94 -31.40 -13.03
CA GLY A 180 -15.39 -31.58 -11.69
C GLY A 180 -14.23 -30.60 -11.38
N PRO A 181 -13.52 -30.79 -10.27
CA PRO A 181 -12.46 -29.87 -9.85
C PRO A 181 -11.40 -29.70 -10.96
N ARG A 182 -11.26 -28.47 -11.46
CA ARG A 182 -10.28 -28.09 -12.48
C ARG A 182 -8.96 -27.73 -11.81
N ARG A 183 -7.84 -28.22 -12.34
CA ARG A 183 -6.49 -27.85 -11.89
C ARG A 183 -6.03 -26.61 -12.66
N ILE A 184 -6.05 -25.46 -11.99
CA ILE A 184 -5.66 -24.18 -12.57
C ILE A 184 -4.24 -23.84 -12.07
N PRO A 185 -3.26 -23.63 -12.97
CA PRO A 185 -1.93 -23.21 -12.56
C PRO A 185 -2.00 -21.81 -11.93
N ALA A 186 -1.40 -21.68 -10.75
CA ALA A 186 -1.37 -20.43 -10.01
C ALA A 186 0.01 -20.19 -9.41
N ARG A 187 0.41 -18.92 -9.31
CA ARG A 187 1.63 -18.49 -8.66
C ARG A 187 1.31 -17.91 -7.30
N PHE A 188 1.88 -18.49 -6.25
CA PHE A 188 1.81 -17.91 -4.91
C PHE A 188 2.97 -16.92 -4.73
N ARG A 189 2.65 -15.66 -4.44
CA ARG A 189 3.65 -14.62 -4.15
C ARG A 189 3.14 -13.73 -3.03
N GLY A 190 3.92 -13.63 -1.96
CA GLY A 190 3.61 -12.75 -0.84
C GLY A 190 2.20 -12.95 -0.27
N GLY A 191 1.76 -14.20 -0.04
CA GLY A 191 0.46 -14.46 0.58
C GLY A 191 -0.75 -14.36 -0.35
N VAL A 192 -0.57 -14.05 -1.64
CA VAL A 192 -1.65 -13.96 -2.63
C VAL A 192 -1.42 -15.01 -3.71
N LEU A 193 -2.51 -15.67 -4.11
CA LEU A 193 -2.53 -16.61 -5.22
C LEU A 193 -2.90 -15.87 -6.51
N TYR A 194 -2.02 -15.90 -7.51
CA TYR A 194 -2.23 -15.31 -8.83
C TYR A 194 -2.54 -16.44 -9.82
N LEU A 195 -3.76 -16.51 -10.33
CA LEU A 195 -4.10 -17.47 -11.40
C LEU A 195 -3.29 -17.11 -12.66
N LEU A 196 -2.73 -18.13 -13.33
CA LEU A 196 -1.92 -17.96 -14.53
C LEU A 196 -2.74 -18.08 -15.83
N GLU A 197 -4.03 -18.38 -15.71
CA GLU A 197 -4.99 -18.47 -16.81
C GLU A 197 -6.34 -17.86 -16.40
N ASP A 198 -7.12 -17.45 -17.41
CA ASP A 198 -8.49 -16.98 -17.22
C ASP A 198 -9.41 -18.19 -17.03
N VAL A 199 -10.19 -18.15 -15.95
CA VAL A 199 -11.10 -19.22 -15.55
C VAL A 199 -12.54 -18.96 -15.99
N GLY A 200 -12.83 -17.78 -16.56
CA GLY A 200 -14.16 -17.40 -17.03
C GLY A 200 -15.21 -17.37 -15.93
N LEU A 201 -14.79 -17.23 -14.66
CA LEU A 201 -15.70 -17.16 -13.52
C LEU A 201 -16.22 -15.72 -13.39
N PRO A 202 -17.53 -15.53 -13.20
CA PRO A 202 -18.09 -14.21 -12.92
C PRO A 202 -17.44 -13.56 -11.69
N ASP A 203 -17.30 -12.24 -11.72
CA ASP A 203 -16.78 -11.47 -10.60
C ASP A 203 -17.63 -11.71 -9.33
N GLY A 204 -16.96 -11.97 -8.20
CA GLY A 204 -17.61 -12.30 -6.93
C GLY A 204 -17.92 -13.78 -6.73
N THR A 205 -17.54 -14.66 -7.67
CA THR A 205 -17.64 -16.11 -7.47
C THR A 205 -16.75 -16.55 -6.30
N VAL A 206 -17.38 -17.09 -5.25
CA VAL A 206 -16.65 -17.75 -4.16
C VAL A 206 -16.26 -19.15 -4.64
N VAL A 207 -14.96 -19.45 -4.57
CA VAL A 207 -14.41 -20.74 -4.97
C VAL A 207 -13.68 -21.40 -3.82
N GLU A 208 -13.74 -22.73 -3.77
CA GLU A 208 -12.88 -23.53 -2.89
C GLU A 208 -11.57 -23.85 -3.63
N VAL A 209 -10.42 -23.53 -3.02
CA VAL A 209 -9.10 -23.73 -3.63
C VAL A 209 -8.33 -24.76 -2.82
N SER A 210 -7.95 -25.87 -3.47
CA SER A 210 -7.01 -26.86 -2.91
C SER A 210 -5.58 -26.53 -3.37
N ILE A 211 -4.66 -26.31 -2.43
CA ILE A 211 -3.28 -25.92 -2.72
C ILE A 211 -2.35 -27.13 -2.56
N PHE A 212 -1.67 -27.51 -3.65
CA PHE A 212 -0.64 -28.56 -3.65
C PHE A 212 0.70 -27.95 -4.08
N PRO A 213 1.77 -28.03 -3.27
CA PRO A 213 3.09 -27.56 -3.69
C PRO A 213 3.61 -28.41 -4.85
N LEU A 214 3.91 -27.79 -5.99
CA LEU A 214 4.59 -28.46 -7.10
C LEU A 214 6.06 -28.61 -6.73
N GLN A 215 6.53 -29.84 -6.52
CA GLN A 215 7.97 -30.12 -6.44
C GLN A 215 8.59 -29.82 -7.81
N LYS A 216 9.68 -29.05 -7.84
CA LYS A 216 10.46 -28.87 -9.06
C LYS A 216 11.07 -30.23 -9.46
N PRO A 217 11.10 -30.58 -10.75
CA PRO A 217 11.89 -31.72 -11.23
C PRO A 217 13.39 -31.51 -10.98
#